data_AF-A0A0D8I3V9-F1
#
_entry.id   AF-A0A0D8I3V9-F1
#
_cell.length_a   1.000
_cell.length_b   1.000
_cell.length_c   1.000
_cell.angle_alpha   90.00
_cell.angle_beta   90.00
_cell.angle_gamma   90.00
#
_symmetry.space_group_name_H-M   'P 1'
#
loop_
_entity.id
_entity.type
_entity.pdbx_description
1 polymer ?
#
loop_
_entity_poly.entity_id
_entity_poly.type
_entity_poly.pdbx_seq_one_letter_code
_entity_poly.pdbx_strand_id
1 'polypeptide(L)'
;MIEILHPTQDSDRIRTLLRPESGLRFVDGWKSARSELTVIDSFGDGDPNRWNDERTIECASRYVVYPWRSAIVRLPDAENFYRLRTTRNRYLLDDDEQHAWGRALIGVAGLSVGSSVVSVCSLTGARRFRIADPDTLGPSNLNRLAASVCDLGESKVTLAQRRLLETDPYTHIDSFPRGYSETESDRFLGGIDAASLSVLVEEMDDLAMKVAIRLRARAKGIPVVMATDNGDNVILDIERYDLDPDYPPFHGKAGELIGLTDDQLRDPENRARIANAIVGSKVTPRTRYSLTQVGRTLPSWPQLGTAATAAGSVAALAARLLVCGADLPSRRYRFDLDQVLLGDGANSTRRWNELDERTFTALMAE
;
A
#
# COMPACT_ATOMS: atom_id res chain seq x y z
N MET A 1 -1.68 -18.27 -8.47
CA MET A 1 -2.68 -17.39 -9.12
C MET A 1 -4.06 -17.96 -8.85
N ILE A 2 -5.10 -17.13 -8.75
CA ILE A 2 -6.49 -17.61 -8.63
C ILE A 2 -7.04 -18.05 -9.99
N GLU A 3 -8.12 -18.83 -9.97
CA GLU A 3 -8.93 -19.22 -11.14
C GLU A 3 -10.34 -18.66 -10.92
N ILE A 4 -10.87 -17.85 -11.85
CA ILE A 4 -12.24 -17.30 -11.78
C ILE A 4 -13.07 -18.00 -12.86
N LEU A 5 -14.06 -18.77 -12.44
CA LEU A 5 -14.85 -19.65 -13.30
C LEU A 5 -16.26 -19.13 -13.49
N HIS A 6 -16.72 -19.16 -14.73
CA HIS A 6 -18.10 -18.83 -15.10
C HIS A 6 -18.99 -20.07 -14.92
N PRO A 7 -20.12 -19.97 -14.22
CA PRO A 7 -20.97 -21.12 -13.86
C PRO A 7 -21.42 -21.96 -15.06
N THR A 8 -21.72 -21.32 -16.19
CA THR A 8 -22.18 -22.03 -17.40
C THR A 8 -21.04 -22.51 -18.29
N GLN A 9 -19.98 -21.71 -18.47
CA GLN A 9 -18.89 -22.04 -19.40
C GLN A 9 -17.94 -23.07 -18.80
N ASP A 10 -17.76 -23.04 -17.47
CA ASP A 10 -16.80 -23.88 -16.74
C ASP A 10 -17.50 -24.93 -15.86
N SER A 11 -18.75 -25.29 -16.19
CA SER A 11 -19.60 -26.11 -15.33
C SER A 11 -18.99 -27.48 -14.97
N ASP A 12 -18.29 -28.13 -15.91
CA ASP A 12 -17.59 -29.40 -15.68
C ASP A 12 -16.40 -29.23 -14.70
N ARG A 13 -15.66 -28.12 -14.86
CA ARG A 13 -14.53 -27.78 -14.00
C ARG A 13 -15.01 -27.50 -12.58
N ILE A 14 -16.06 -26.70 -12.43
CA ILE A 14 -16.69 -26.41 -11.13
C ILE A 14 -17.18 -27.70 -10.48
N ARG A 15 -17.91 -28.56 -11.21
CA ARG A 15 -18.38 -29.86 -10.70
C ARG A 15 -17.24 -30.76 -10.23
N THR A 16 -16.07 -30.67 -10.85
CA THR A 16 -14.88 -31.43 -10.44
C THR A 16 -14.26 -30.86 -9.16
N LEU A 17 -14.13 -29.53 -9.09
CA LEU A 17 -13.54 -28.83 -7.93
C LEU A 17 -14.42 -28.86 -6.68
N LEU A 18 -15.73 -29.09 -6.82
CA LEU A 18 -16.65 -29.20 -5.69
C LEU A 18 -16.73 -30.62 -5.10
N ARG A 19 -16.08 -31.62 -5.72
CA ARG A 19 -16.11 -32.99 -5.17
C ARG A 19 -15.19 -33.08 -3.94
N PRO A 20 -15.52 -33.95 -2.95
CA PRO A 20 -14.70 -34.13 -1.76
C PRO A 20 -13.23 -34.47 -2.05
N GLU A 21 -12.95 -35.19 -3.15
CA GLU A 21 -11.61 -35.61 -3.55
C GLU A 21 -10.71 -34.45 -3.98
N SER A 22 -11.27 -33.27 -4.27
CA SER A 22 -10.49 -32.07 -4.57
C SER A 22 -9.73 -31.52 -3.36
N GLY A 23 -10.18 -31.85 -2.14
CA GLY A 23 -9.66 -31.26 -0.89
C GLY A 23 -9.97 -29.78 -0.72
N LEU A 24 -10.77 -29.17 -1.61
CA LEU A 24 -11.13 -27.75 -1.52
C LEU A 24 -12.36 -27.55 -0.63
N ARG A 25 -12.25 -26.60 0.29
CA ARG A 25 -13.38 -26.13 1.07
C ARG A 25 -14.27 -25.22 0.23
N PHE A 26 -15.54 -25.58 0.08
CA PHE A 26 -16.53 -24.72 -0.56
C PHE A 26 -17.02 -23.62 0.39
N VAL A 27 -17.09 -22.39 -0.11
CA VAL A 27 -17.66 -21.23 0.57
C VAL A 27 -18.67 -20.58 -0.36
N ASP A 28 -19.88 -20.33 0.14
CA ASP A 28 -20.93 -19.68 -0.64
C ASP A 28 -21.19 -18.27 -0.08
N GLY A 29 -20.66 -17.26 -0.79
CA GLY A 29 -20.82 -15.85 -0.42
C GLY A 29 -22.22 -15.31 -0.71
N TRP A 30 -23.03 -15.98 -1.54
CA TRP A 30 -24.40 -15.55 -1.80
C TRP A 30 -25.32 -15.66 -0.58
N LYS A 31 -24.94 -16.50 0.40
CA LYS A 31 -25.69 -16.68 1.66
C LYS A 31 -25.91 -15.36 2.40
N SER A 32 -24.94 -14.44 2.39
CA SER A 32 -25.11 -13.09 2.94
C SER A 32 -25.38 -12.05 1.86
N ALA A 33 -24.66 -12.12 0.73
CA ALA A 33 -24.69 -11.13 -0.33
C ALA A 33 -26.09 -10.89 -0.91
N ARG A 34 -26.93 -11.93 -1.02
CA ARG A 34 -28.32 -11.80 -1.52
C ARG A 34 -29.11 -10.78 -0.70
N SER A 35 -29.13 -10.94 0.62
CA SER A 35 -29.90 -10.05 1.50
C SER A 35 -29.34 -8.64 1.50
N GLU A 36 -28.02 -8.48 1.46
CA GLU A 36 -27.36 -7.18 1.41
C GLU A 36 -27.63 -6.45 0.10
N LEU A 37 -27.56 -7.14 -1.05
CA LEU A 37 -27.88 -6.55 -2.36
C LEU A 37 -29.37 -6.16 -2.48
N THR A 38 -30.30 -6.97 -1.97
CA THR A 38 -31.72 -6.60 -1.93
C THR A 38 -31.95 -5.32 -1.13
N VAL A 39 -31.28 -5.18 0.03
CA VAL A 39 -31.34 -3.96 0.84
C VAL A 39 -30.74 -2.78 0.07
N ILE A 40 -29.59 -2.95 -0.57
CA ILE A 40 -28.96 -1.91 -1.40
C ILE A 40 -29.90 -1.44 -2.52
N ASP A 41 -30.48 -2.37 -3.26
CA ASP A 41 -31.36 -2.06 -4.39
C ASP A 41 -32.65 -1.37 -3.92
N SER A 42 -33.13 -1.68 -2.71
CA SER A 42 -34.31 -1.02 -2.12
C SER A 42 -34.14 0.47 -1.82
N PHE A 43 -32.89 0.95 -1.73
CA PHE A 43 -32.57 2.36 -1.52
C PHE A 43 -32.32 3.15 -2.82
N GLY A 44 -32.29 2.47 -3.97
CA GLY A 44 -32.06 3.09 -5.28
C GLY A 44 -33.15 2.75 -6.29
N ASP A 45 -32.83 2.87 -7.57
CA ASP A 45 -33.75 2.55 -8.69
C ASP A 45 -33.74 1.05 -9.07
N GLY A 46 -33.15 0.19 -8.24
CA GLY A 46 -33.05 -1.25 -8.50
C GLY A 46 -34.36 -1.97 -8.18
N ASP A 47 -34.62 -3.09 -8.86
CA ASP A 47 -35.72 -3.99 -8.47
C ASP A 47 -35.30 -4.79 -7.21
N PRO A 48 -35.93 -4.56 -6.03
CA PRO A 48 -35.57 -5.29 -4.81
C PRO A 48 -35.85 -6.80 -4.92
N ASN A 49 -36.71 -7.22 -5.86
CA ASN A 49 -37.03 -8.62 -6.11
C ASN A 49 -36.07 -9.29 -7.10
N ARG A 50 -35.14 -8.56 -7.71
CA ARG A 50 -34.18 -9.08 -8.70
C ARG A 50 -33.46 -10.34 -8.23
N TRP A 51 -33.06 -10.39 -6.97
CA TRP A 51 -32.29 -11.48 -6.38
C TRP A 51 -33.16 -12.63 -5.84
N ASN A 52 -34.47 -12.63 -6.12
CA ASN A 52 -35.34 -13.76 -5.80
C ASN A 52 -35.30 -14.88 -6.84
N ASP A 53 -34.88 -14.58 -8.07
CA ASP A 53 -34.67 -15.56 -9.13
C ASP A 53 -33.27 -16.17 -9.04
N GLU A 54 -33.20 -17.48 -8.77
CA GLU A 54 -31.93 -18.24 -8.73
C GLU A 54 -31.19 -18.20 -10.07
N ARG A 55 -31.88 -18.03 -11.20
CA ARG A 55 -31.21 -17.86 -12.51
C ARG A 55 -30.42 -16.56 -12.56
N THR A 56 -30.98 -15.49 -11.99
CA THR A 56 -30.29 -14.19 -11.90
C THR A 56 -29.05 -14.30 -11.02
N ILE A 57 -29.16 -14.97 -9.86
CA ILE A 57 -28.02 -15.24 -8.97
C ILE A 57 -26.94 -16.05 -9.72
N GLU A 58 -27.34 -17.10 -10.43
CA GLU A 58 -26.42 -17.94 -11.18
C GLU A 58 -25.69 -17.15 -12.29
N CYS A 59 -26.40 -16.34 -13.08
CA CYS A 59 -25.78 -15.49 -14.10
C CYS A 59 -24.80 -14.47 -13.49
N ALA A 60 -25.13 -13.93 -12.31
CA ALA A 60 -24.29 -13.00 -11.57
C ALA A 60 -23.24 -13.70 -10.68
N SER A 61 -23.07 -15.03 -10.75
CA SER A 61 -22.11 -15.76 -9.92
C SER A 61 -20.78 -15.98 -10.60
N ARG A 62 -19.71 -16.02 -9.82
CA ARG A 62 -18.40 -16.56 -10.21
C ARG A 62 -17.89 -17.51 -9.14
N TYR A 63 -17.22 -18.58 -9.57
CA TYR A 63 -16.55 -19.51 -8.66
C TYR A 63 -15.06 -19.22 -8.67
N VAL A 64 -14.52 -18.75 -7.54
CA VAL A 64 -13.13 -18.33 -7.42
C VAL A 64 -12.34 -19.38 -6.64
N VAL A 65 -11.30 -19.94 -7.25
CA VAL A 65 -10.41 -20.90 -6.62
C VAL A 65 -9.22 -20.17 -6.00
N TYR A 66 -8.98 -20.43 -4.72
CA TYR A 66 -7.85 -19.94 -3.94
C TYR A 66 -6.97 -21.11 -3.53
N PRO A 67 -5.97 -21.49 -4.35
CA PRO A 67 -5.14 -22.68 -4.08
C PRO A 67 -4.44 -22.64 -2.74
N TRP A 68 -3.91 -21.48 -2.34
CA TRP A 68 -3.18 -21.31 -1.07
C TRP A 68 -4.10 -21.30 0.17
N ARG A 69 -5.42 -21.24 -0.02
CA ARG A 69 -6.41 -21.39 1.06
C ARG A 69 -7.10 -22.74 1.01
N SER A 70 -6.77 -23.60 0.03
CA SER A 70 -7.50 -24.82 -0.29
C SER A 70 -9.02 -24.58 -0.31
N ALA A 71 -9.45 -23.54 -1.03
CA ALA A 71 -10.84 -23.11 -1.04
C ALA A 71 -11.34 -22.75 -2.44
N ILE A 72 -12.64 -22.98 -2.65
CA ILE A 72 -13.40 -22.50 -3.80
C ILE A 72 -14.58 -21.69 -3.27
N VAL A 73 -14.73 -20.44 -3.73
CA VAL A 73 -15.71 -19.48 -3.21
C VAL A 73 -16.66 -19.08 -4.32
N ARG A 74 -17.97 -19.29 -4.14
CA ARG A 74 -19.01 -18.74 -5.02
C ARG A 74 -19.32 -17.31 -4.57
N LEU A 75 -19.11 -16.33 -5.44
CA LEU A 75 -19.30 -14.91 -5.16
C LEU A 75 -20.17 -14.25 -6.24
N PRO A 76 -20.78 -13.09 -5.95
CA PRO A 76 -21.26 -12.19 -6.99
C PRO A 76 -20.13 -11.81 -7.96
N ASP A 77 -20.51 -11.44 -9.18
CA ASP A 77 -19.63 -10.93 -10.23
C ASP A 77 -18.94 -9.62 -9.81
N ALA A 78 -18.01 -9.16 -10.65
CA ALA A 78 -17.13 -8.04 -10.33
C ALA A 78 -17.88 -6.75 -9.95
N GLU A 79 -19.02 -6.48 -10.60
CA GLU A 79 -19.79 -5.26 -10.36
C GLU A 79 -20.58 -5.36 -9.07
N ASN A 80 -21.34 -6.46 -8.88
CA ASN A 80 -22.16 -6.62 -7.68
C ASN A 80 -21.31 -6.83 -6.42
N PHE A 81 -20.17 -7.50 -6.54
CA PHE A 81 -19.22 -7.65 -5.44
C PHE A 81 -18.60 -6.30 -5.05
N TYR A 82 -18.25 -5.46 -6.03
CA TYR A 82 -17.72 -4.13 -5.75
C TYR A 82 -18.76 -3.24 -5.06
N ARG A 83 -20.00 -3.23 -5.56
CA ARG A 83 -21.13 -2.52 -4.95
C ARG A 83 -21.31 -2.94 -3.49
N LEU A 84 -21.37 -4.24 -3.21
CA LEU A 84 -21.47 -4.77 -1.84
C LEU A 84 -20.40 -4.24 -0.90
N ARG A 85 -19.14 -4.21 -1.35
CA ARG A 85 -18.03 -3.72 -0.51
C ARG A 85 -18.05 -2.21 -0.30
N THR A 86 -18.58 -1.44 -1.24
CA THR A 86 -18.43 0.02 -1.25
C THR A 86 -19.70 0.80 -0.93
N THR A 87 -20.89 0.19 -0.91
CA THR A 87 -22.15 0.88 -0.56
C THR A 87 -22.05 1.66 0.75
N ARG A 88 -21.42 1.08 1.78
CA ARG A 88 -21.30 1.73 3.10
C ARG A 88 -20.34 2.93 3.10
N ASN A 89 -19.58 3.13 2.03
CA ASN A 89 -18.68 4.25 1.87
C ASN A 89 -19.38 5.50 1.33
N ARG A 90 -20.55 5.38 0.67
CA ARG A 90 -21.16 6.39 -0.21
C ARG A 90 -21.25 7.84 0.30
N TYR A 91 -21.35 8.05 1.61
CA TYR A 91 -21.43 9.40 2.20
C TYR A 91 -20.12 9.89 2.85
N LEU A 92 -19.11 9.02 2.86
CA LEU A 92 -17.72 9.32 3.25
C LEU A 92 -16.79 9.39 2.02
N LEU A 93 -17.19 8.70 0.95
CA LEU A 93 -16.65 8.72 -0.39
C LEU A 93 -17.85 8.76 -1.34
N ASP A 94 -18.07 9.88 -2.03
CA ASP A 94 -19.20 9.97 -2.96
C ASP A 94 -19.02 9.05 -4.18
N ASP A 95 -20.05 8.97 -5.03
CA ASP A 95 -20.05 8.05 -6.17
C ASP A 95 -18.94 8.39 -7.18
N ASP A 96 -18.62 9.67 -7.39
CA ASP A 96 -17.57 10.14 -8.31
C ASP A 96 -16.18 9.84 -7.73
N GLU A 97 -15.98 10.12 -6.44
CA GLU A 97 -14.75 9.79 -5.71
C GLU A 97 -14.49 8.29 -5.69
N GLN A 98 -15.52 7.48 -5.39
CA GLN A 98 -15.41 6.02 -5.34
C GLN A 98 -15.10 5.45 -6.74
N HIS A 99 -15.69 6.02 -7.79
CA HIS A 99 -15.40 5.65 -9.18
C HIS A 99 -13.97 6.01 -9.60
N ALA A 100 -13.52 7.24 -9.30
CA ALA A 100 -12.15 7.68 -9.54
C ALA A 100 -11.14 6.77 -8.81
N TRP A 101 -11.40 6.47 -7.53
CA TRP A 101 -10.55 5.62 -6.72
C TRP A 101 -10.50 4.16 -7.22
N GLY A 102 -11.63 3.60 -7.61
CA GLY A 102 -11.69 2.24 -8.19
C GLY A 102 -10.94 2.10 -9.52
N ARG A 103 -10.85 3.17 -10.31
CA ARG A 103 -10.17 3.20 -11.61
C ARG A 103 -8.71 3.61 -11.56
N ALA A 104 -8.29 4.26 -10.48
CA ALA A 104 -6.92 4.72 -10.32
C ALA A 104 -5.93 3.56 -10.32
N LEU A 105 -4.79 3.78 -10.99
CA LEU A 105 -3.69 2.84 -11.00
C LEU A 105 -2.66 3.28 -9.96
N ILE A 106 -2.57 2.53 -8.87
CA ILE A 106 -1.70 2.85 -7.74
C ILE A 106 -0.39 2.06 -7.88
N GLY A 107 0.75 2.74 -7.92
CA GLY A 107 2.06 2.10 -7.86
C GLY A 107 2.58 2.09 -6.43
N VAL A 108 3.04 0.94 -5.95
CA VAL A 108 3.67 0.81 -4.63
C VAL A 108 5.01 0.11 -4.78
N ALA A 109 6.10 0.82 -4.49
CA ALA A 109 7.46 0.31 -4.55
C ALA A 109 7.99 0.14 -3.12
N GLY A 110 8.26 -1.10 -2.70
CA GLY A 110 8.51 -1.50 -1.31
C GLY A 110 7.22 -1.98 -0.62
N LEU A 111 7.27 -3.17 -0.03
CA LEU A 111 6.14 -3.88 0.58
C LEU A 111 6.39 -4.22 2.06
N SER A 112 7.25 -3.44 2.74
CA SER A 112 7.24 -3.33 4.19
C SER A 112 6.01 -2.51 4.62
N VAL A 113 6.17 -1.22 4.93
CA VAL A 113 5.06 -0.27 5.14
C VAL A 113 4.07 -0.25 3.97
N GLY A 114 4.60 -0.33 2.73
CA GLY A 114 3.76 -0.33 1.52
C GLY A 114 2.73 -1.48 1.46
N SER A 115 2.95 -2.61 2.14
CA SER A 115 1.93 -3.67 2.20
C SER A 115 0.67 -3.25 2.97
N SER A 116 0.84 -2.43 4.03
CA SER A 116 -0.25 -1.81 4.75
C SER A 116 -0.98 -0.79 3.87
N VAL A 117 -0.23 0.00 3.09
CA VAL A 117 -0.82 0.96 2.12
C VAL A 117 -1.70 0.22 1.10
N VAL A 118 -1.15 -0.80 0.45
CA VAL A 118 -1.88 -1.64 -0.53
C VAL A 118 -3.16 -2.21 0.07
N SER A 119 -3.08 -2.72 1.30
CA SER A 119 -4.23 -3.29 2.01
C SER A 119 -5.31 -2.24 2.27
N VAL A 120 -4.95 -1.06 2.81
CA VAL A 120 -5.92 0.01 3.09
C VAL A 120 -6.51 0.60 1.81
N CYS A 121 -5.73 0.74 0.75
CA CYS A 121 -6.24 1.16 -0.56
C CYS A 121 -7.30 0.17 -1.09
N SER A 122 -7.05 -1.14 -0.99
CA SER A 122 -8.01 -2.17 -1.41
C SER A 122 -9.28 -2.18 -0.55
N LEU A 123 -9.15 -1.98 0.76
CA LEU A 123 -10.30 -1.89 1.68
C LEU A 123 -11.19 -0.68 1.40
N THR A 124 -10.63 0.40 0.88
CA THR A 124 -11.39 1.62 0.50
C THR A 124 -11.86 1.63 -0.95
N GLY A 125 -11.60 0.55 -1.70
CA GLY A 125 -12.21 0.32 -3.01
C GLY A 125 -11.30 0.57 -4.22
N ALA A 126 -9.98 0.75 -4.04
CA ALA A 126 -9.06 0.70 -5.18
C ALA A 126 -8.93 -0.73 -5.72
N ARG A 127 -8.80 -0.87 -7.05
CA ARG A 127 -8.81 -2.18 -7.72
C ARG A 127 -7.67 -2.39 -8.71
N ARG A 128 -6.75 -1.44 -8.86
CA ARG A 128 -5.66 -1.53 -9.85
C ARG A 128 -4.34 -1.14 -9.21
N PHE A 129 -3.41 -2.10 -9.18
CA PHE A 129 -2.13 -1.94 -8.50
C PHE A 129 -0.97 -2.35 -9.40
N ARG A 130 0.15 -1.64 -9.26
CA ARG A 130 1.49 -2.14 -9.59
C ARG A 130 2.28 -2.24 -8.30
N ILE A 131 2.78 -3.42 -7.96
CA ILE A 131 3.52 -3.65 -6.72
C ILE A 131 4.91 -4.20 -6.99
N ALA A 132 5.91 -3.67 -6.30
CA ALA A 132 7.31 -4.03 -6.48
C ALA A 132 8.01 -4.23 -5.15
N ASP A 133 8.63 -5.39 -4.93
CA ASP A 133 9.53 -5.65 -3.81
C ASP A 133 10.39 -6.88 -4.15
N PRO A 134 11.73 -6.83 -3.98
CA PRO A 134 12.61 -7.96 -4.26
C PRO A 134 12.70 -8.99 -3.13
N ASP A 135 12.22 -8.66 -1.92
CA ASP A 135 12.45 -9.47 -0.73
C ASP A 135 11.42 -10.58 -0.54
N THR A 136 11.82 -11.55 0.28
CA THR A 136 10.93 -12.53 0.90
C THR A 136 10.64 -12.18 2.36
N LEU A 137 9.61 -12.80 2.93
CA LEU A 137 9.24 -12.62 4.32
C LEU A 137 10.26 -13.29 5.24
N GLY A 138 10.94 -12.50 6.07
CA GLY A 138 11.79 -12.97 7.15
C GLY A 138 11.09 -12.91 8.53
N PRO A 139 11.58 -13.65 9.54
CA PRO A 139 11.01 -13.62 10.90
C PRO A 139 10.99 -12.21 11.51
N SER A 140 12.02 -11.40 11.25
CA SER A 140 12.10 -10.02 11.72
C SER A 140 11.05 -9.09 11.14
N ASN A 141 10.36 -9.48 10.06
CA ASN A 141 9.28 -8.69 9.47
C ASN A 141 7.93 -8.95 10.15
N LEU A 142 7.76 -10.07 10.86
CA LEU A 142 6.50 -10.44 11.53
C LEU A 142 6.13 -9.49 12.69
N ASN A 143 7.02 -8.58 13.08
CA ASN A 143 6.72 -7.54 14.05
C ASN A 143 5.86 -6.39 13.47
N ARG A 144 5.74 -6.29 12.15
CA ARG A 144 5.09 -5.16 11.46
C ARG A 144 4.32 -5.51 10.19
N LEU A 145 4.63 -6.65 9.57
CA LEU A 145 3.87 -7.16 8.43
C LEU A 145 2.74 -8.06 8.91
N ALA A 146 1.54 -7.83 8.39
CA ALA A 146 0.37 -8.66 8.64
C ALA A 146 0.46 -9.99 7.85
N ALA A 147 1.38 -10.86 8.28
CA ALA A 147 1.65 -12.20 7.72
C ALA A 147 1.71 -13.26 8.83
N SER A 148 1.75 -14.54 8.45
CA SER A 148 1.86 -15.68 9.37
C SER A 148 3.27 -16.27 9.41
N VAL A 149 3.61 -16.99 10.48
CA VAL A 149 4.80 -17.86 10.52
C VAL A 149 4.79 -18.91 9.40
N CYS A 150 3.61 -19.27 8.88
CA CYS A 150 3.46 -20.18 7.75
C CYS A 150 3.85 -19.56 6.40
N ASP A 151 4.04 -18.24 6.35
CA ASP A 151 4.37 -17.48 5.15
C ASP A 151 5.88 -17.20 5.03
N LEU A 152 6.70 -17.66 5.98
CA LEU A 152 8.14 -17.40 5.99
C LEU A 152 8.80 -17.93 4.71
N GLY A 153 9.64 -17.10 4.10
CA GLY A 153 10.32 -17.39 2.82
C GLY A 153 9.46 -17.11 1.57
N GLU A 154 8.17 -16.82 1.71
CA GLU A 154 7.34 -16.39 0.58
C GLU A 154 7.71 -14.96 0.15
N SER A 155 7.59 -14.66 -1.15
CA SER A 155 7.83 -13.30 -1.65
C SER A 155 6.83 -12.31 -1.04
N LYS A 156 7.30 -11.13 -0.63
CA LYS A 156 6.41 -10.05 -0.14
C LYS A 156 5.40 -9.63 -1.21
N VAL A 157 5.79 -9.68 -2.49
CA VAL A 157 4.90 -9.45 -3.63
C VAL A 157 3.79 -10.50 -3.66
N THR A 158 4.12 -11.79 -3.55
CA THR A 158 3.11 -12.85 -3.50
C THR A 158 2.14 -12.65 -2.32
N LEU A 159 2.64 -12.31 -1.13
CA LEU A 159 1.79 -12.08 0.04
C LEU A 159 0.82 -10.90 -0.16
N ALA A 160 1.31 -9.79 -0.71
CA ALA A 160 0.46 -8.65 -1.05
C ALA A 160 -0.58 -9.01 -2.12
N GLN A 161 -0.20 -9.76 -3.16
CA GLN A 161 -1.15 -10.27 -4.17
C GLN A 161 -2.24 -11.13 -3.55
N ARG A 162 -1.86 -12.11 -2.70
CA ARG A 162 -2.81 -13.00 -2.03
C ARG A 162 -3.79 -12.18 -1.20
N ARG A 163 -3.30 -11.21 -0.42
CA ARG A 163 -4.13 -10.33 0.40
C ARG A 163 -5.10 -9.51 -0.45
N LEU A 164 -4.64 -8.91 -1.54
CA LEU A 164 -5.49 -8.16 -2.46
C LEU A 164 -6.61 -9.04 -3.04
N LEU A 165 -6.27 -10.23 -3.54
CA LEU A 165 -7.21 -11.14 -4.19
C LEU A 165 -8.17 -11.84 -3.20
N GLU A 166 -7.76 -12.02 -1.95
CA GLU A 166 -8.64 -12.46 -0.86
C GLU A 166 -9.65 -11.39 -0.46
N THR A 167 -9.30 -10.11 -0.67
CA THR A 167 -10.15 -8.97 -0.32
C THR A 167 -11.10 -8.63 -1.49
N ASP A 168 -10.59 -8.61 -2.73
CA ASP A 168 -11.36 -8.51 -3.97
C ASP A 168 -10.70 -9.34 -5.09
N PRO A 169 -11.30 -10.48 -5.51
CA PRO A 169 -10.73 -11.34 -6.54
C PRO A 169 -10.66 -10.67 -7.92
N TYR A 170 -11.37 -9.57 -8.11
CA TYR A 170 -11.43 -8.84 -9.38
C TYR A 170 -10.46 -7.64 -9.41
N THR A 171 -9.51 -7.60 -8.47
CA THR A 171 -8.41 -6.64 -8.45
C THR A 171 -7.41 -6.96 -9.57
N HIS A 172 -7.06 -5.96 -10.37
CA HIS A 172 -5.98 -6.04 -11.35
C HIS A 172 -4.64 -5.73 -10.70
N ILE A 173 -3.67 -6.64 -10.82
CA ILE A 173 -2.38 -6.52 -10.15
C ILE A 173 -1.26 -6.83 -11.14
N ASP A 174 -0.45 -5.83 -11.46
CA ASP A 174 0.86 -6.05 -12.10
C ASP A 174 1.93 -6.16 -11.02
N SER A 175 2.84 -7.10 -11.17
CA SER A 175 3.79 -7.43 -10.12
C SER A 175 5.22 -7.48 -10.61
N PHE A 176 6.11 -6.92 -9.79
CA PHE A 176 7.53 -6.73 -10.07
C PHE A 176 8.33 -7.40 -8.92
N PRO A 177 8.45 -8.74 -8.93
CA PRO A 177 9.08 -9.51 -7.85
C PRO A 177 10.59 -9.34 -7.76
N ARG A 178 11.21 -8.64 -8.72
CA ARG A 178 12.63 -8.23 -8.66
C ARG A 178 12.79 -6.80 -8.16
N GLY A 179 11.72 -6.19 -7.62
CA GLY A 179 11.68 -4.78 -7.26
C GLY A 179 11.55 -3.85 -8.46
N TYR A 180 11.56 -2.54 -8.18
CA TYR A 180 11.66 -1.50 -9.19
C TYR A 180 13.09 -1.44 -9.73
N SER A 181 13.24 -1.20 -11.03
CA SER A 181 14.51 -0.89 -11.66
C SER A 181 14.31 0.19 -12.72
N GLU A 182 15.39 0.91 -13.07
CA GLU A 182 15.33 1.88 -14.16
C GLU A 182 14.93 1.26 -15.50
N THR A 183 15.34 0.01 -15.76
CA THR A 183 15.00 -0.69 -17.00
C THR A 183 13.51 -1.02 -17.11
N GLU A 184 12.82 -1.22 -15.99
CA GLU A 184 11.37 -1.48 -15.95
C GLU A 184 10.58 -0.19 -15.64
N SER A 185 11.23 0.97 -15.63
CA SER A 185 10.62 2.23 -15.18
C SER A 185 9.38 2.61 -15.98
N ASP A 186 9.42 2.48 -17.31
CA ASP A 186 8.25 2.79 -18.16
C ASP A 186 7.10 1.81 -17.94
N ARG A 187 7.39 0.53 -17.65
CA ARG A 187 6.36 -0.45 -17.34
C ARG A 187 5.76 -0.22 -15.95
N PHE A 188 6.55 0.25 -14.99
CA PHE A 188 6.11 0.50 -13.62
C PHE A 188 5.41 1.85 -13.48
N LEU A 189 6.02 2.96 -13.92
CA LEU A 189 5.48 4.31 -13.78
C LEU A 189 4.49 4.68 -14.90
N GLY A 190 4.57 4.00 -16.04
CA GLY A 190 3.83 4.32 -17.26
C GLY A 190 4.72 4.95 -18.32
N GLY A 191 4.38 4.74 -19.59
CA GLY A 191 5.15 5.12 -20.77
C GLY A 191 4.27 5.07 -22.02
N ILE A 192 4.86 5.00 -23.21
CA ILE A 192 4.10 4.99 -24.47
C ILE A 192 3.12 3.80 -24.52
N ASP A 193 3.53 2.64 -24.03
CA ASP A 193 2.76 1.39 -24.09
C ASP A 193 2.15 0.97 -22.74
N ALA A 194 2.25 1.80 -21.71
CA ALA A 194 1.82 1.48 -20.35
C ALA A 194 1.10 2.65 -19.71
N ALA A 195 -0.08 2.39 -19.14
CA ALA A 195 -0.84 3.41 -18.40
C ALA A 195 0.02 4.06 -17.31
N SER A 196 -0.06 5.39 -17.21
CA SER A 196 0.55 6.16 -16.13
C SER A 196 -0.09 5.84 -14.78
N LEU A 197 0.72 5.84 -13.74
CA LEU A 197 0.22 5.78 -12.38
C LEU A 197 -0.59 7.04 -12.05
N SER A 198 -1.68 6.86 -11.31
CA SER A 198 -2.42 7.97 -10.71
C SER A 198 -1.67 8.54 -9.51
N VAL A 199 -0.94 7.69 -8.79
CA VAL A 199 -0.09 8.05 -7.65
C VAL A 199 0.96 6.96 -7.43
N LEU A 200 2.18 7.39 -7.10
CA LEU A 200 3.26 6.52 -6.65
C LEU A 200 3.36 6.58 -5.13
N VAL A 201 3.39 5.41 -4.48
CA VAL A 201 3.75 5.24 -3.08
C VAL A 201 5.15 4.63 -3.03
N GLU A 202 6.12 5.36 -2.49
CA GLU A 202 7.53 5.00 -2.49
C GLU A 202 7.98 4.64 -1.07
N GLU A 203 8.25 3.35 -0.84
CA GLU A 203 8.54 2.72 0.47
C GLU A 203 9.73 1.74 0.38
N MET A 204 10.64 1.93 -0.59
CA MET A 204 11.83 1.08 -0.75
C MET A 204 12.89 1.37 0.31
N ASP A 205 13.78 0.40 0.60
CA ASP A 205 14.90 0.63 1.53
C ASP A 205 16.17 1.17 0.81
N ASP A 206 16.29 0.97 -0.51
CA ASP A 206 17.42 1.45 -1.29
C ASP A 206 17.30 2.96 -1.55
N LEU A 207 18.14 3.74 -0.85
CA LEU A 207 18.16 5.20 -0.92
C LEU A 207 18.48 5.75 -2.32
N ALA A 208 19.36 5.10 -3.08
CA ALA A 208 19.67 5.54 -4.43
C ALA A 208 18.45 5.35 -5.35
N MET A 209 17.75 4.22 -5.20
CA MET A 209 16.51 3.97 -5.94
C MET A 209 15.37 4.90 -5.53
N LYS A 210 15.30 5.36 -4.28
CA LYS A 210 14.37 6.42 -3.87
C LYS A 210 14.58 7.70 -4.67
N VAL A 211 15.84 8.10 -4.87
CA VAL A 211 16.18 9.28 -5.69
C VAL A 211 15.78 9.02 -7.14
N ALA A 212 16.23 7.91 -7.73
CA ALA A 212 16.00 7.59 -9.14
C ALA A 212 14.51 7.54 -9.49
N ILE A 213 13.68 6.83 -8.70
CA ILE A 213 12.24 6.71 -8.98
C ILE A 213 11.52 8.05 -8.87
N ARG A 214 11.91 8.93 -7.93
CA ARG A 214 11.31 10.27 -7.77
C ARG A 214 11.62 11.16 -8.95
N LEU A 215 12.84 11.13 -9.47
CA LEU A 215 13.20 11.89 -10.68
C LEU A 215 12.41 11.43 -11.91
N ARG A 216 12.20 10.12 -12.04
CA ARG A 216 11.36 9.56 -13.12
C ARG A 216 9.88 9.89 -12.94
N ALA A 217 9.37 9.85 -11.71
CA ALA A 217 8.00 10.24 -11.39
C ALA A 217 7.78 11.73 -11.69
N ARG A 218 8.72 12.60 -11.31
CA ARG A 218 8.71 14.03 -11.63
C ARG A 218 8.68 14.27 -13.14
N ALA A 219 9.56 13.63 -13.90
CA ALA A 219 9.60 13.75 -15.35
C ALA A 219 8.30 13.30 -16.04
N LYS A 220 7.52 12.43 -15.38
CA LYS A 220 6.22 11.93 -15.88
C LYS A 220 5.01 12.65 -15.25
N GLY A 221 5.22 13.65 -14.39
CA GLY A 221 4.14 14.35 -13.69
C GLY A 221 3.31 13.46 -12.77
N ILE A 222 3.92 12.45 -12.15
CA ILE A 222 3.22 11.51 -11.25
C ILE A 222 3.40 11.98 -9.81
N PRO A 223 2.32 12.20 -9.03
CA PRO A 223 2.47 12.58 -7.64
C PRO A 223 3.08 11.43 -6.82
N VAL A 224 3.94 11.78 -5.87
CA VAL A 224 4.63 10.81 -4.99
C VAL A 224 4.17 10.99 -3.56
N VAL A 225 3.87 9.88 -2.90
CA VAL A 225 3.60 9.76 -1.47
C VAL A 225 4.66 8.85 -0.87
N MET A 226 5.23 9.24 0.27
CA MET A 226 6.06 8.37 1.11
C MET A 226 5.71 8.58 2.57
N ALA A 227 5.53 7.50 3.30
CA ALA A 227 5.47 7.51 4.74
C ALA A 227 6.81 7.03 5.32
N THR A 228 7.17 7.54 6.49
CA THR A 228 8.38 7.12 7.20
C THR A 228 8.05 6.99 8.68
N ASP A 229 8.42 5.84 9.24
CA ASP A 229 8.21 5.53 10.65
C ASP A 229 9.06 6.45 11.53
N ASN A 230 8.45 7.02 12.56
CA ASN A 230 9.12 7.82 13.58
C ASN A 230 8.66 7.35 14.97
N GLY A 231 9.23 6.26 15.47
CA GLY A 231 8.77 5.63 16.72
C GLY A 231 7.39 5.02 16.50
N ASP A 232 6.36 5.58 17.15
CA ASP A 232 4.94 5.26 16.91
C ASP A 232 4.26 6.26 15.96
N ASN A 233 4.98 7.30 15.51
CA ASN A 233 4.46 8.38 14.68
C ASN A 233 4.78 8.18 13.20
N VAL A 234 4.18 9.02 12.34
CA VAL A 234 4.36 9.00 10.90
C VAL A 234 4.85 10.35 10.40
N ILE A 235 5.91 10.34 9.58
CA ILE A 235 6.26 11.44 8.69
C ILE A 235 5.69 11.11 7.31
N LEU A 236 4.92 12.00 6.72
CA LEU A 236 4.34 11.80 5.39
C LEU A 236 4.82 12.89 4.44
N ASP A 237 5.52 12.51 3.38
CA ASP A 237 5.98 13.38 2.32
C ASP A 237 5.05 13.24 1.10
N ILE A 238 4.54 14.38 0.61
CA ILE A 238 3.72 14.45 -0.61
C ILE A 238 4.38 15.40 -1.60
N GLU A 239 4.64 14.92 -2.81
CA GLU A 239 5.29 15.67 -3.90
C GLU A 239 4.38 15.65 -5.13
N ARG A 240 3.67 16.76 -5.39
CA ARG A 240 2.70 16.93 -6.47
C ARG A 240 3.35 17.33 -7.80
N TYR A 241 4.13 16.43 -8.39
CA TYR A 241 4.73 16.68 -9.70
C TYR A 241 3.70 16.85 -10.83
N ASP A 242 2.46 16.42 -10.61
CA ASP A 242 1.30 16.65 -11.47
C ASP A 242 0.84 18.12 -11.47
N LEU A 243 1.05 18.86 -10.38
CA LEU A 243 0.67 20.27 -10.25
C LEU A 243 1.86 21.21 -10.45
N ASP A 244 3.02 20.82 -9.91
CA ASP A 244 4.26 21.57 -9.99
C ASP A 244 5.38 20.64 -10.49
N PRO A 245 5.58 20.58 -11.83
CA PRO A 245 6.64 19.77 -12.43
C PRO A 245 8.04 20.19 -12.00
N ASP A 246 8.21 21.39 -11.43
CA ASP A 246 9.47 21.92 -10.95
C ASP A 246 9.70 21.74 -9.46
N TYR A 247 8.72 21.15 -8.75
CA TYR A 247 8.84 20.86 -7.33
C TYR A 247 10.10 20.04 -7.05
N PRO A 248 10.92 20.42 -6.05
CA PRO A 248 12.17 19.72 -5.79
C PRO A 248 11.95 18.39 -5.06
N PRO A 249 12.60 17.29 -5.48
CA PRO A 249 12.60 16.04 -4.74
C PRO A 249 13.08 16.19 -3.29
N PHE A 250 12.48 15.38 -2.41
CA PHE A 250 12.64 15.45 -0.96
C PHE A 250 12.39 16.85 -0.39
N HIS A 251 11.46 17.60 -0.99
CA HIS A 251 11.15 18.99 -0.65
C HIS A 251 12.39 19.92 -0.70
N GLY A 252 13.35 19.62 -1.59
CA GLY A 252 14.61 20.37 -1.72
C GLY A 252 15.67 20.04 -0.67
N LYS A 253 15.39 19.13 0.27
CA LYS A 253 16.34 18.74 1.32
C LYS A 253 17.48 17.86 0.82
N ALA A 254 17.32 17.22 -0.34
CA ALA A 254 18.37 16.42 -0.95
C ALA A 254 19.46 17.27 -1.64
N GLY A 255 19.19 18.54 -1.96
CA GLY A 255 20.19 19.46 -2.53
C GLY A 255 20.94 18.87 -3.74
N GLU A 256 22.27 18.91 -3.69
CA GLU A 256 23.17 18.43 -4.76
C GLU A 256 23.10 16.92 -5.01
N LEU A 257 22.50 16.13 -4.12
CA LEU A 257 22.35 14.67 -4.28
C LEU A 257 21.58 14.30 -5.55
N ILE A 258 20.70 15.18 -6.02
CA ILE A 258 19.87 14.94 -7.22
C ILE A 258 20.71 14.79 -8.49
N GLY A 259 21.91 15.37 -8.54
CA GLY A 259 22.79 15.33 -9.72
C GLY A 259 23.80 14.18 -9.74
N LEU A 260 23.83 13.35 -8.70
CA LEU A 260 24.82 12.28 -8.54
C LEU A 260 24.46 11.02 -9.34
N THR A 261 25.49 10.26 -9.73
CA THR A 261 25.31 8.93 -10.33
C THR A 261 24.87 7.90 -9.27
N ASP A 262 24.34 6.75 -9.69
CA ASP A 262 23.96 5.66 -8.77
C ASP A 262 25.12 5.23 -7.87
N ASP A 263 26.33 5.07 -8.43
CA ASP A 263 27.53 4.73 -7.66
C ASP A 263 27.86 5.80 -6.60
N GLN A 264 27.70 7.08 -6.94
CA GLN A 264 27.92 8.19 -6.00
C GLN A 264 26.84 8.23 -4.92
N LEU A 265 25.58 7.94 -5.24
CA LEU A 265 24.47 7.87 -4.28
C LEU A 265 24.64 6.71 -3.28
N ARG A 266 25.36 5.66 -3.66
CA ARG A 266 25.66 4.50 -2.81
C ARG A 266 26.82 4.73 -1.85
N ASP A 267 27.58 5.82 -2.03
CA ASP A 267 28.63 6.22 -1.08
C ASP A 267 28.04 6.42 0.34
N PRO A 268 28.73 5.96 1.41
CA PRO A 268 28.23 6.07 2.78
C PRO A 268 27.84 7.49 3.21
N GLU A 269 28.59 8.51 2.79
CA GLU A 269 28.32 9.91 3.15
C GLU A 269 27.03 10.40 2.46
N ASN A 270 26.88 10.12 1.17
CA ASN A 270 25.68 10.49 0.42
C ASN A 270 24.45 9.74 0.92
N ARG A 271 24.59 8.46 1.29
CA ARG A 271 23.51 7.70 1.93
C ARG A 271 23.06 8.35 3.24
N ALA A 272 23.99 8.80 4.08
CA ALA A 272 23.66 9.51 5.32
C ALA A 272 22.92 10.83 5.03
N ARG A 273 23.36 11.58 4.01
CA ARG A 273 22.69 12.82 3.57
C ARG A 273 21.26 12.57 3.06
N ILE A 274 21.02 11.51 2.26
CA ILE A 274 19.67 11.14 1.80
C ILE A 274 18.79 10.73 2.99
N ALA A 275 19.31 9.89 3.90
CA ALA A 275 18.59 9.50 5.10
C ALA A 275 18.20 10.73 5.95
N ASN A 276 19.10 11.71 6.09
CA ASN A 276 18.79 12.96 6.77
C ASN A 276 17.75 13.81 6.02
N ALA A 277 17.75 13.84 4.69
CA ALA A 277 16.70 14.51 3.92
C ALA A 277 15.31 13.88 4.14
N ILE A 278 15.25 12.55 4.23
CA ILE A 278 14.02 11.79 4.51
C ILE A 278 13.54 12.02 5.95
N VAL A 279 14.42 11.88 6.93
CA VAL A 279 14.01 11.80 8.34
C VAL A 279 14.10 13.17 9.01
N GLY A 280 15.26 13.82 8.89
CA GLY A 280 15.63 15.03 9.62
C GLY A 280 15.90 14.80 11.11
N SER A 281 16.21 15.88 11.83
CA SER A 281 16.45 15.87 13.29
C SER A 281 15.17 15.85 14.14
N LYS A 282 14.07 16.33 13.55
CA LYS A 282 12.76 16.40 14.19
C LYS A 282 12.11 15.03 14.20
N VAL A 283 12.57 14.16 15.08
CA VAL A 283 12.04 12.81 15.34
C VAL A 283 11.94 12.59 16.84
N THR A 284 11.18 11.58 17.27
CA THR A 284 10.93 11.35 18.71
C THR A 284 12.25 11.10 19.45
N PRO A 285 12.31 11.38 20.77
CA PRO A 285 13.51 11.10 21.56
C PRO A 285 14.02 9.66 21.44
N ARG A 286 13.10 8.69 21.34
CA ARG A 286 13.46 7.26 21.18
C ARG A 286 13.96 6.95 19.79
N THR A 287 13.33 7.51 18.75
CA THR A 287 13.84 7.38 17.38
C THR A 287 15.27 7.88 17.31
N ARG A 288 15.56 9.08 17.83
CA ARG A 288 16.93 9.63 17.84
C ARG A 288 17.91 8.69 18.51
N TYR A 289 17.61 8.22 19.71
CA TYR A 289 18.46 7.26 20.42
C TYR A 289 18.67 6.00 19.58
N SER A 290 17.61 5.38 19.07
CA SER A 290 17.71 4.17 18.26
C SER A 290 18.52 4.36 16.97
N LEU A 291 18.44 5.52 16.31
CA LEU A 291 19.24 5.80 15.12
C LEU A 291 20.75 5.81 15.40
N THR A 292 21.17 6.26 16.59
CA THR A 292 22.60 6.17 17.00
C THR A 292 23.09 4.73 17.20
N GLN A 293 22.16 3.76 17.31
CA GLN A 293 22.46 2.36 17.57
C GLN A 293 22.48 1.50 16.30
N VAL A 294 22.03 2.03 15.15
CA VAL A 294 22.08 1.34 13.86
C VAL A 294 23.53 1.07 13.47
N GLY A 295 23.83 -0.18 13.09
CA GLY A 295 25.19 -0.65 12.80
C GLY A 295 26.04 -0.95 14.04
N ARG A 296 25.54 -0.66 15.25
CA ARG A 296 26.21 -0.97 16.53
C ARG A 296 25.51 -2.10 17.28
N THR A 297 24.29 -1.84 17.73
CA THR A 297 23.45 -2.80 18.48
C THR A 297 22.12 -3.09 17.78
N LEU A 298 21.77 -2.31 16.73
CA LEU A 298 20.63 -2.55 15.85
C LEU A 298 21.12 -2.84 14.42
N PRO A 299 20.57 -3.88 13.75
CA PRO A 299 21.01 -4.25 12.41
C PRO A 299 20.53 -3.28 11.32
N SER A 300 19.38 -2.63 11.52
CA SER A 300 18.72 -1.79 10.51
C SER A 300 17.83 -0.74 11.16
N TRP A 301 17.18 0.06 10.32
CA TRP A 301 16.18 1.05 10.75
C TRP A 301 15.13 0.42 11.70
N PRO A 302 14.87 1.04 12.87
CA PRO A 302 13.89 0.53 13.83
C PRO A 302 12.47 0.78 13.34
N GLN A 303 11.62 -0.26 13.35
CA GLN A 303 10.23 -0.17 12.93
C GLN A 303 9.32 -0.90 13.93
N LEU A 304 8.23 -0.24 14.31
CA LEU A 304 7.15 -0.82 15.11
C LEU A 304 5.94 -1.12 14.23
N GLY A 305 5.20 -2.19 14.54
CA GLY A 305 3.97 -2.51 13.80
C GLY A 305 2.88 -1.46 13.91
N THR A 306 2.85 -0.71 15.03
CA THR A 306 1.98 0.46 15.24
C THR A 306 2.25 1.55 14.21
N ALA A 307 3.51 1.99 14.10
CA ALA A 307 3.92 2.99 13.12
C ALA A 307 3.70 2.50 11.68
N ALA A 308 4.10 1.28 11.35
CA ALA A 308 3.92 0.75 9.99
C ALA A 308 2.44 0.67 9.57
N THR A 309 1.53 0.37 10.51
CA THR A 309 0.08 0.35 10.26
C THR A 309 -0.50 1.77 10.15
N ALA A 310 -0.06 2.69 11.03
CA ALA A 310 -0.45 4.09 10.96
C ALA A 310 0.02 4.75 9.66
N ALA A 311 1.27 4.52 9.27
CA ALA A 311 1.88 4.94 8.03
C ALA A 311 1.10 4.42 6.82
N GLY A 312 0.75 3.13 6.82
CA GLY A 312 -0.13 2.51 5.84
C GLY A 312 -1.45 3.24 5.66
N SER A 313 -2.11 3.57 6.77
CA SER A 313 -3.41 4.25 6.79
C SER A 313 -3.33 5.68 6.28
N VAL A 314 -2.33 6.43 6.74
CA VAL A 314 -2.11 7.84 6.38
C VAL A 314 -1.72 7.98 4.91
N ALA A 315 -0.79 7.15 4.41
CA ALA A 315 -0.37 7.19 3.01
C ALA A 315 -1.48 6.74 2.05
N ALA A 316 -2.28 5.73 2.41
CA ALA A 316 -3.44 5.32 1.62
C ALA A 316 -4.51 6.42 1.55
N LEU A 317 -4.77 7.12 2.66
CA LEU A 317 -5.67 8.27 2.67
C LEU A 317 -5.13 9.40 1.77
N ALA A 318 -3.85 9.72 1.87
CA ALA A 318 -3.23 10.74 1.01
C ALA A 318 -3.36 10.36 -0.47
N ALA A 319 -2.98 9.13 -0.85
CA ALA A 319 -3.12 8.62 -2.20
C ALA A 319 -4.56 8.76 -2.72
N ARG A 320 -5.55 8.41 -1.91
CA ARG A 320 -6.96 8.57 -2.26
C ARG A 320 -7.37 10.02 -2.45
N LEU A 321 -7.01 10.91 -1.51
CA LEU A 321 -7.31 12.34 -1.60
C LEU A 321 -6.72 12.96 -2.89
N LEU A 322 -5.51 12.56 -3.27
CA LEU A 322 -4.89 12.98 -4.53
C LEU A 322 -5.69 12.53 -5.74
N VAL A 323 -6.07 11.26 -5.80
CA VAL A 323 -6.88 10.70 -6.90
C VAL A 323 -8.26 11.35 -6.99
N CYS A 324 -8.88 11.63 -5.84
CA CYS A 324 -10.20 12.27 -5.75
C CYS A 324 -10.16 13.79 -6.01
N GLY A 325 -8.98 14.36 -6.32
CA GLY A 325 -8.85 15.78 -6.68
C GLY A 325 -8.89 16.74 -5.50
N ALA A 326 -8.65 16.28 -4.27
CA ALA A 326 -8.55 17.17 -3.11
C ALA A 326 -7.35 18.12 -3.22
N ASP A 327 -7.49 19.32 -2.65
CA ASP A 327 -6.42 20.30 -2.55
C ASP A 327 -5.40 19.88 -1.47
N LEU A 328 -4.50 18.99 -1.87
CA LEU A 328 -3.44 18.46 -1.03
C LEU A 328 -2.07 18.93 -1.57
N PRO A 329 -1.47 19.97 -0.97
CA PRO A 329 -0.24 20.59 -1.49
C PRO A 329 1.01 19.74 -1.22
N SER A 330 2.04 19.98 -2.02
CA SER A 330 3.36 19.37 -1.81
C SER A 330 3.99 19.87 -0.51
N ARG A 331 4.17 18.99 0.47
CA ARG A 331 4.89 19.26 1.72
C ARG A 331 5.09 17.99 2.55
N ARG A 332 5.89 18.14 3.61
CA ARG A 332 6.00 17.18 4.71
C ARG A 332 4.92 17.43 5.76
N TYR A 333 4.15 16.40 6.06
CA TYR A 333 3.18 16.32 7.14
C TYR A 333 3.74 15.46 8.27
N ARG A 334 3.26 15.71 9.50
CA ARG A 334 3.64 14.94 10.67
C ARG A 334 2.38 14.52 11.42
N PHE A 335 2.30 13.23 11.71
CA PHE A 335 1.23 12.63 12.49
C PHE A 335 1.85 12.10 13.77
N ASP A 336 2.00 13.00 14.74
CA ASP A 336 2.62 12.71 16.03
C ASP A 336 1.56 12.17 17.00
N LEU A 337 1.27 10.86 16.89
CA LEU A 337 0.25 10.16 17.68
C LEU A 337 0.55 10.19 19.17
N ASP A 338 1.82 10.07 19.53
CA ASP A 338 2.28 10.16 20.92
C ASP A 338 1.97 11.53 21.54
N GLN A 339 2.18 12.63 20.83
CA GLN A 339 1.88 13.99 21.28
C GLN A 339 0.39 14.18 21.51
N VAL A 340 -0.47 13.57 20.68
CA VAL A 340 -1.93 13.61 20.88
C VAL A 340 -2.33 12.89 22.17
N LEU A 341 -1.69 11.77 22.51
CA LEU A 341 -2.05 10.95 23.67
C LEU A 341 -1.38 11.40 24.97
N LEU A 342 -0.14 11.89 24.89
CA LEU A 342 0.71 12.18 26.04
C LEU A 342 0.93 13.69 26.26
N GLY A 343 0.48 14.54 25.33
CA GLY A 343 0.80 15.97 25.33
C GLY A 343 2.32 16.20 25.32
N ASP A 344 2.76 17.25 26.01
CA ASP A 344 4.17 17.66 26.09
C ASP A 344 5.11 16.58 26.65
N GLY A 345 4.56 15.56 27.33
CA GLY A 345 5.32 14.42 27.82
C GLY A 345 5.97 13.58 26.70
N ALA A 346 5.41 13.60 25.48
CA ALA A 346 5.91 12.83 24.34
C ALA A 346 7.36 13.18 23.95
N ASN A 347 7.74 14.44 24.12
CA ASN A 347 9.08 14.93 23.76
C ASN A 347 10.08 14.92 24.92
N SER A 348 9.69 14.39 26.08
CA SER A 348 10.57 14.36 27.25
C SER A 348 11.68 13.31 27.11
N THR A 349 12.87 13.63 27.60
CA THR A 349 14.02 12.72 27.67
C THR A 349 14.27 12.35 29.13
N ARG A 350 13.56 11.33 29.61
CA ARG A 350 13.60 10.91 31.02
C ARG A 350 14.09 9.48 31.21
N ARG A 351 14.22 8.71 30.11
CA ARG A 351 14.66 7.32 30.12
C ARG A 351 16.00 7.14 29.43
N TRP A 352 16.63 6.00 29.69
CA TRP A 352 17.94 5.64 29.15
C TRP A 352 17.98 5.55 27.61
N ASN A 353 16.83 5.28 26.97
CA ASN A 353 16.69 5.10 25.54
C ASN A 353 16.07 6.31 24.83
N GLU A 354 16.25 7.50 25.39
CA GLU A 354 15.73 8.76 24.85
C GLU A 354 16.88 9.76 24.70
N LEU A 355 16.96 10.43 23.56
CA LEU A 355 18.01 11.38 23.22
C LEU A 355 17.38 12.73 22.84
N ASP A 356 17.94 13.85 23.29
CA ASP A 356 17.46 15.19 22.92
C ASP A 356 17.95 15.61 21.51
N GLU A 357 17.33 16.64 20.92
CA GLU A 357 17.61 17.02 19.52
C GLU A 357 19.03 17.54 19.34
N ARG A 358 19.51 18.31 20.32
CA ARG A 358 20.80 18.97 20.24
C ARG A 358 21.91 17.93 20.31
N THR A 359 21.82 16.99 21.26
CA THR A 359 22.78 15.90 21.39
C THR A 359 22.75 14.99 20.17
N PHE A 360 21.57 14.65 19.66
CA PHE A 360 21.45 13.86 18.43
C PHE A 360 22.10 14.54 17.23
N THR A 361 21.83 15.83 17.02
CA THR A 361 22.40 16.57 15.89
C THR A 361 23.92 16.65 15.96
N ALA A 362 24.48 16.82 17.17
CA ALA A 362 25.93 16.79 17.37
C ALA A 362 26.53 15.42 17.01
N LEU A 363 25.91 14.33 17.46
CA LEU A 363 26.37 12.97 17.16
C LEU A 363 26.26 12.56 15.69
N MET A 364 25.33 13.17 14.94
CA MET A 364 25.15 12.90 13.51
C MET A 364 26.02 13.80 12.61
N ALA A 365 26.70 14.80 13.19
CA ALA A 365 27.62 15.69 12.47
C ALA A 365 29.09 15.24 12.58
N GLU A 366 29.39 14.30 13.48
CA GLU A 366 30.66 13.57 13.59
C GLU A 366 30.65 12.34 12.68
#